data_AF-A0A7V3YGU5-F1
#
_entry.id   AF-A0A7V3YGU5-F1
#
_cell.length_a   1.000
_cell.length_b   1.000
_cell.length_c   1.000
_cell.angle_alpha   90.00
_cell.angle_beta   90.00
_cell.angle_gamma   90.00
#
_symmetry.space_group_name_H-M   'P 1'
#
loop_
_entity.id
_entity.type
_entity.pdbx_description
1 polymer ?
#
loop_
_entity_poly.entity_id
_entity_poly.type
_entity_poly.pdbx_seq_one_letter_code
_entity_poly.pdbx_strand_id
1 'polypeptide(L)'
;ANDLRAAIGDILDFEQAVAEAVKFYEKHPEETLIVVTADHGNGGLSMGYALTGYNLYPRRLDAQKVSYEVFEKKVKEYAEKAPAEKQSLQDFWPVIQECFGLLWLSAEEKAKLEEAAKEHAEAREKLAMAISDYERERLEKAFQASMTVLQGGKLEGDEAKVLYGGYNPLAVTLTKIIAEKAGFAWTTYSHTGEPVPVFALGVKAEIFDGYYDNTEFYVKLKEALGLSVEATKTY
;
A
#
# COMPACT_ATOMS: atom_id res chain seq x y z
N ALA A 1 -0.69 6.45 -2.24
CA ALA A 1 -0.03 6.63 -0.92
C ALA A 1 0.82 5.43 -0.49
N ASN A 2 0.99 4.40 -1.35
CA ASN A 2 1.88 3.26 -1.13
C ASN A 2 1.64 2.58 0.22
N ASP A 3 0.37 2.51 0.61
CA ASP A 3 -0.10 1.93 1.87
C ASP A 3 -0.49 0.48 1.63
N LEU A 4 0.48 -0.42 1.81
CA LEU A 4 0.29 -1.84 1.52
C LEU A 4 -0.74 -2.49 2.45
N ARG A 5 -0.78 -2.10 3.74
CA ARG A 5 -1.73 -2.70 4.68
C ARG A 5 -3.18 -2.30 4.34
N ALA A 6 -3.42 -1.04 3.95
CA ALA A 6 -4.73 -0.62 3.47
C ALA A 6 -5.08 -1.30 2.15
N ALA A 7 -4.16 -1.34 1.18
CA ALA A 7 -4.38 -1.99 -0.11
C ALA A 7 -4.74 -3.49 0.03
N ILE A 8 -4.12 -4.22 0.96
CA ILE A 8 -4.51 -5.60 1.26
C ILE A 8 -5.95 -5.65 1.78
N GLY A 9 -6.36 -4.70 2.64
CA GLY A 9 -7.74 -4.58 3.09
C GLY A 9 -8.70 -4.39 1.93
N ASP A 10 -8.40 -3.46 1.02
CA ASP A 10 -9.22 -3.18 -0.16
C ASP A 10 -9.39 -4.42 -1.06
N ILE A 11 -8.33 -5.21 -1.24
CA ILE A 11 -8.38 -6.46 -2.01
C ILE A 11 -9.23 -7.53 -1.30
N LEU A 12 -9.15 -7.65 0.02
CA LEU A 12 -10.00 -8.58 0.79
C LEU A 12 -11.47 -8.18 0.77
N ASP A 13 -11.77 -6.88 0.75
CA ASP A 13 -13.15 -6.39 0.59
C ASP A 13 -13.66 -6.61 -0.83
N PHE A 14 -12.80 -6.42 -1.85
CA PHE A 14 -13.14 -6.74 -3.24
C PHE A 14 -13.35 -8.25 -3.44
N GLU A 15 -12.54 -9.10 -2.82
CA GLU A 15 -12.72 -10.56 -2.81
C GLU A 15 -14.11 -10.94 -2.28
N GLN A 16 -14.57 -10.33 -1.18
CA GLN A 16 -15.90 -10.57 -0.65
C GLN A 16 -17.01 -10.17 -1.62
N ALA A 17 -16.84 -9.05 -2.34
CA ALA A 17 -17.80 -8.65 -3.38
C ALA A 17 -17.84 -9.64 -4.55
N VAL A 18 -16.68 -10.14 -4.99
CA VAL A 18 -16.58 -11.21 -6.01
C VAL A 18 -17.25 -12.49 -5.51
N ALA A 19 -17.08 -12.85 -4.24
CA ALA A 19 -17.72 -14.03 -3.65
C ALA A 19 -19.26 -13.95 -3.69
N GLU A 20 -19.86 -12.77 -3.53
CA GLU A 20 -21.31 -12.59 -3.72
C GLU A 20 -21.73 -12.79 -5.19
N ALA A 21 -20.93 -12.34 -6.16
CA ALA A 21 -21.18 -12.62 -7.57
C ALA A 21 -21.12 -14.14 -7.87
N VAL A 22 -20.14 -14.85 -7.27
CA VAL A 22 -20.03 -16.31 -7.40
C VAL A 22 -21.25 -17.02 -6.80
N LYS A 23 -21.76 -16.59 -5.64
CA LYS A 23 -23.01 -17.14 -5.07
C LYS A 23 -24.23 -16.94 -5.98
N PHE A 24 -24.26 -15.85 -6.75
CA PHE A 24 -25.30 -15.65 -7.77
C PHE A 24 -25.12 -16.64 -8.92
N TYR A 25 -23.89 -16.78 -9.44
CA TYR A 25 -23.55 -17.77 -10.47
C TYR A 25 -23.93 -19.20 -10.08
N GLU A 26 -23.68 -19.63 -8.84
CA GLU A 26 -24.04 -20.97 -8.35
C GLU A 26 -25.55 -21.27 -8.43
N LYS A 27 -26.40 -20.24 -8.34
CA LYS A 27 -27.86 -20.37 -8.48
C LYS A 27 -28.33 -20.27 -9.93
N HIS A 28 -27.54 -19.63 -10.79
CA HIS A 28 -27.86 -19.31 -12.17
C HIS A 28 -26.73 -19.70 -13.14
N PRO A 29 -26.22 -20.95 -13.11
CA PRO A 29 -24.97 -21.30 -13.77
C PRO A 29 -25.08 -21.33 -15.30
N GLU A 30 -26.28 -21.53 -15.84
CA GLU A 30 -26.55 -21.63 -17.29
C GLU A 30 -26.78 -20.27 -17.96
N GLU A 31 -26.89 -19.18 -17.19
CA GLU A 31 -27.20 -17.84 -17.70
C GLU A 31 -26.28 -16.74 -17.15
N THR A 32 -25.25 -17.11 -16.37
CA THR A 32 -24.35 -16.16 -15.72
C THR A 32 -22.93 -16.25 -16.27
N LEU A 33 -22.36 -15.08 -16.58
CA LEU A 33 -20.94 -14.86 -16.83
C LEU A 33 -20.42 -13.86 -15.79
N ILE A 34 -19.31 -14.19 -15.13
CA ILE A 34 -18.54 -13.29 -14.28
C ILE A 34 -17.23 -13.01 -14.98
N VAL A 35 -16.86 -11.72 -15.09
CA VAL A 35 -15.53 -11.30 -15.55
C VAL A 35 -14.95 -10.31 -14.55
N VAL A 36 -13.72 -10.57 -14.08
CA VAL A 36 -12.98 -9.76 -13.12
C VAL A 36 -11.65 -9.37 -13.75
N THR A 37 -11.33 -8.07 -13.75
CA THR A 37 -10.07 -7.52 -14.25
C THR A 37 -9.72 -6.24 -13.50
N ALA A 38 -8.52 -5.72 -13.71
CA ALA A 38 -8.15 -4.35 -13.38
C ALA A 38 -8.14 -3.48 -14.65
N ASP A 39 -8.10 -2.16 -14.47
CA ASP A 39 -7.90 -1.17 -15.53
C ASP A 39 -6.40 -0.94 -15.82
N HIS A 40 -5.56 -0.94 -14.78
CA HIS A 40 -4.10 -0.84 -14.88
C HIS A 40 -3.39 -1.30 -13.60
N GLY A 41 -2.06 -1.40 -13.67
CA GLY A 41 -1.19 -1.48 -12.50
C GLY A 41 -1.11 -0.18 -11.70
N ASN A 42 -0.71 -0.24 -10.44
CA ASN A 42 -0.59 0.96 -9.60
C ASN A 42 0.59 0.89 -8.62
N GLY A 43 1.38 1.96 -8.54
CA GLY A 43 2.48 2.16 -7.60
C GLY A 43 3.76 1.36 -7.88
N GLY A 44 3.69 0.34 -8.74
CA GLY A 44 4.81 -0.57 -9.02
C GLY A 44 5.27 -1.32 -7.77
N LEU A 45 4.31 -1.98 -7.10
CA LEU A 45 4.57 -2.83 -5.94
C LEU A 45 5.51 -3.99 -6.30
N SER A 46 6.55 -4.21 -5.49
CA SER A 46 7.42 -5.38 -5.59
C SER A 46 7.46 -6.18 -4.30
N MET A 47 7.46 -7.51 -4.44
CA MET A 47 7.81 -8.46 -3.39
C MET A 47 9.33 -8.64 -3.40
N GLY A 48 10.00 -7.90 -2.52
CA GLY A 48 11.44 -7.85 -2.44
C GLY A 48 11.91 -6.47 -1.99
N TYR A 49 12.79 -6.45 -1.00
CA TYR A 49 13.42 -5.24 -0.50
C TYR A 49 14.87 -5.50 -0.10
N ALA A 50 15.75 -4.53 -0.36
CA ALA A 50 17.19 -4.69 -0.21
C ALA A 50 17.60 -5.13 1.20
N LEU A 51 16.92 -4.63 2.25
CA LEU A 51 17.25 -4.97 3.65
C LEU A 51 16.64 -6.29 4.13
N THR A 52 15.68 -6.88 3.40
CA THR A 52 15.11 -8.20 3.73
C THR A 52 15.69 -9.33 2.88
N GLY A 53 16.41 -8.99 1.80
CA GLY A 53 16.99 -9.97 0.88
C GLY A 53 15.90 -10.82 0.22
N TYR A 54 16.07 -12.14 0.27
CA TYR A 54 15.09 -13.10 -0.28
C TYR A 54 13.92 -13.40 0.68
N ASN A 55 13.85 -12.75 1.84
CA ASN A 55 12.81 -13.01 2.83
C ASN A 55 11.68 -11.99 2.75
N LEU A 56 10.48 -12.46 3.07
CA LEU A 56 9.29 -11.65 3.27
C LEU A 56 8.78 -11.86 4.69
N TYR A 57 8.25 -10.78 5.27
CA TYR A 57 7.70 -10.80 6.63
C TYR A 57 6.30 -10.17 6.66
N PRO A 58 5.30 -10.74 5.95
CA PRO A 58 4.00 -10.09 5.75
C PRO A 58 3.28 -9.77 7.07
N ARG A 59 3.46 -10.60 8.10
CA ARG A 59 2.85 -10.38 9.43
C ARG A 59 3.31 -9.09 10.12
N ARG A 60 4.41 -8.48 9.70
CA ARG A 60 4.82 -7.14 10.20
C ARG A 60 3.84 -6.04 9.79
N LEU A 61 3.10 -6.23 8.70
CA LEU A 61 2.03 -5.30 8.28
C LEU A 61 0.89 -5.25 9.29
N ASP A 62 0.69 -6.29 10.11
CA ASP A 62 -0.33 -6.31 11.16
C ASP A 62 -0.10 -5.22 12.22
N ALA A 63 1.12 -4.69 12.31
CA ALA A 63 1.48 -3.61 13.21
C ALA A 63 0.81 -2.28 12.82
N GLN A 64 0.52 -2.07 11.53
CA GLN A 64 -0.23 -0.90 11.07
C GLN A 64 -1.73 -1.06 11.37
N LYS A 65 -2.24 -0.18 12.23
CA LYS A 65 -3.63 -0.20 12.76
C LYS A 65 -4.57 0.76 12.06
N VAL A 66 -4.02 1.71 11.30
CA VAL A 66 -4.78 2.76 10.61
C VAL A 66 -4.24 2.94 9.19
N SER A 67 -5.08 3.41 8.27
CA SER A 67 -4.64 3.77 6.92
C SER A 67 -3.86 5.08 6.93
N TYR A 68 -3.15 5.34 5.83
CA TYR A 68 -2.53 6.63 5.52
C TYR A 68 -3.50 7.80 5.78
N GLU A 69 -4.74 7.72 5.30
CA GLU A 69 -5.70 8.82 5.39
C GLU A 69 -6.12 9.12 6.83
N VAL A 70 -6.32 8.07 7.63
CA VAL A 70 -6.65 8.21 9.05
C VAL A 70 -5.46 8.75 9.82
N PHE A 71 -4.25 8.30 9.51
CA PHE A 71 -3.04 8.80 10.15
C PHE A 71 -2.74 10.26 9.77
N GLU A 72 -2.93 10.64 8.50
CA GLU A 72 -2.74 12.02 8.03
C GLU A 72 -3.61 13.01 8.83
N LYS A 73 -4.85 12.64 9.16
CA LYS A 73 -5.72 13.44 10.03
C LYS A 73 -5.10 13.65 11.42
N LYS A 74 -4.51 12.60 12.01
CA LYS A 74 -3.80 12.72 13.30
C LYS A 74 -2.59 13.65 13.22
N VAL A 75 -1.85 13.63 12.11
CA VAL A 75 -0.73 14.57 11.86
C VAL A 75 -1.22 16.02 11.79
N LYS A 76 -2.33 16.25 11.06
CA LYS A 76 -2.99 17.57 10.97
C LYS A 76 -3.42 18.07 12.35
N GLU A 77 -4.12 17.25 13.11
CA GLU A 77 -4.58 17.60 14.46
C GLU A 77 -3.42 17.92 15.42
N TYR A 78 -2.30 17.20 15.32
CA TYR A 78 -1.11 17.49 16.12
C TYR A 78 -0.53 18.86 15.76
N ALA A 79 -0.39 19.17 14.47
CA ALA A 79 0.15 20.43 13.99
C ALA A 79 -0.70 21.65 14.40
N GLU A 80 -2.02 21.48 14.50
CA GLU A 80 -2.95 22.52 14.95
C GLU A 80 -2.91 22.77 16.47
N LYS A 81 -2.66 21.72 17.26
CA LYS A 81 -2.73 21.79 18.74
C LYS A 81 -1.39 22.14 19.39
N ALA A 82 -0.28 21.67 18.83
CA ALA A 82 1.05 21.86 19.39
C ALA A 82 1.65 23.20 18.92
N PRO A 83 2.21 24.03 19.82
CA PRO A 83 2.97 25.21 19.41
C PRO A 83 4.12 24.84 18.48
N ALA A 84 4.34 25.60 17.41
CA ALA A 84 5.31 25.26 16.36
C ALA A 84 6.72 24.99 16.90
N GLU A 85 7.15 25.76 17.90
CA GLU A 85 8.46 25.63 18.57
C GLU A 85 8.61 24.38 19.44
N LYS A 86 7.51 23.68 19.72
CA LYS A 86 7.47 22.42 20.48
C LYS A 86 7.15 21.22 19.60
N GLN A 87 6.98 21.40 18.30
CA GLN A 87 6.68 20.29 17.39
C GLN A 87 7.93 19.45 17.17
N SER A 88 7.91 18.19 17.60
CA SER A 88 9.00 17.26 17.38
C SER A 88 8.48 15.85 17.06
N LEU A 89 9.24 15.11 16.27
CA LEU A 89 8.94 13.72 15.98
C LEU A 89 8.89 12.88 17.27
N GLN A 90 9.72 13.21 18.25
CA GLN A 90 9.80 12.51 19.51
C GLN A 90 8.55 12.72 20.38
N ASP A 91 8.00 13.93 20.41
CA ASP A 91 6.74 14.20 21.11
C ASP A 91 5.54 13.54 20.43
N PHE A 92 5.58 13.40 19.10
CA PHE A 92 4.54 12.71 18.33
C PHE A 92 4.71 11.19 18.29
N TRP A 93 5.86 10.67 18.75
CA TRP A 93 6.21 9.26 18.67
C TRP A 93 5.18 8.29 19.29
N PRO A 94 4.55 8.60 20.46
CA PRO A 94 3.54 7.70 21.04
C PRO A 94 2.38 7.41 20.08
N VAL A 95 1.97 8.39 19.27
CA VAL A 95 0.90 8.23 18.26
C VAL A 95 1.38 7.36 17.11
N ILE A 96 2.63 7.54 16.66
CA ILE A 96 3.26 6.70 15.63
C ILE A 96 3.31 5.25 16.10
N GLN A 97 3.79 5.02 17.33
CA GLN A 97 3.90 3.68 17.90
C GLN A 97 2.53 3.01 18.07
N GLU A 98 1.49 3.74 18.48
CA GLU A 98 0.11 3.23 18.53
C GLU A 98 -0.41 2.84 17.14
N CYS A 99 -0.14 3.66 16.12
CA CYS A 99 -0.68 3.50 14.78
C CYS A 99 0.07 2.47 13.92
N PHE A 100 1.39 2.33 14.11
CA PHE A 100 2.27 1.52 13.25
C PHE A 100 3.06 0.44 14.00
N GLY A 101 3.04 0.42 15.33
CA GLY A 101 3.78 -0.56 16.14
C GLY A 101 5.30 -0.47 16.02
N LEU A 102 5.82 0.62 15.44
CA LEU A 102 7.26 0.88 15.34
C LEU A 102 7.84 1.24 16.71
N LEU A 103 9.07 0.80 16.97
CA LEU A 103 9.76 1.03 18.23
C LEU A 103 10.90 2.04 18.07
N TRP A 104 10.96 3.01 18.99
CA TRP A 104 12.09 3.91 19.13
C TRP A 104 12.83 3.53 20.41
N LEU A 105 13.95 2.84 20.24
CA LEU A 105 14.74 2.32 21.34
C LEU A 105 15.92 3.25 21.60
N SER A 106 16.21 3.52 22.88
CA SER A 106 17.50 4.04 23.28
C SER A 106 18.62 3.04 22.95
N ALA A 107 19.87 3.51 22.92
CA ALA A 107 21.03 2.65 22.67
C ALA A 107 21.10 1.49 23.68
N GLU A 108 20.75 1.74 24.95
CA GLU A 108 20.74 0.70 26.00
C GLU A 108 19.63 -0.33 25.77
N GLU A 109 18.41 0.11 25.47
CA GLU A 109 17.28 -0.80 25.18
C GLU A 109 17.55 -1.65 23.94
N LYS A 110 18.10 -1.02 22.89
CA LYS A 110 18.48 -1.72 21.66
C LYS A 110 19.53 -2.79 21.93
N ALA A 111 20.61 -2.47 22.66
CA ALA A 111 21.65 -3.43 22.98
C ALA A 111 21.12 -4.63 23.80
N LYS A 112 20.24 -4.38 24.78
CA LYS A 112 19.57 -5.46 25.53
C LYS A 112 18.70 -6.34 24.64
N LEU A 113 17.97 -5.72 23.71
CA LEU A 113 17.09 -6.45 22.79
C LEU A 113 17.88 -7.25 21.75
N GLU A 114 19.01 -6.72 21.27
CA GLU A 114 19.95 -7.42 20.39
C GLU A 114 20.56 -8.65 21.06
N GLU A 115 20.94 -8.56 22.34
CA GLU A 115 21.44 -9.72 23.09
C GLU A 115 20.35 -10.79 23.22
N ALA A 116 19.14 -10.40 23.63
CA ALA A 116 18.01 -11.32 23.75
C ALA A 116 17.61 -11.95 22.40
N ALA A 117 17.76 -11.23 21.30
CA ALA A 117 17.44 -11.70 19.95
C ALA A 117 18.32 -12.88 19.48
N LYS A 118 19.49 -13.10 20.09
CA LYS A 118 20.33 -14.26 19.79
C LYS A 118 19.64 -15.58 20.12
N GLU A 119 18.84 -15.60 21.19
CA GLU A 119 18.21 -16.82 21.71
C GLU A 119 16.69 -16.81 21.50
N HIS A 120 16.03 -15.65 21.55
CA HIS A 120 14.57 -15.55 21.57
C HIS A 120 14.00 -15.00 20.24
N ALA A 121 13.08 -15.75 19.65
CA ALA A 121 12.39 -15.36 18.41
C ALA A 121 11.54 -14.09 18.60
N GLU A 122 10.86 -13.95 19.74
CA GLU A 122 10.06 -12.76 20.03
C GLU A 122 10.92 -11.49 20.11
N ALA A 123 12.13 -11.59 20.66
CA ALA A 123 13.08 -10.48 20.71
C ALA A 123 13.56 -10.09 19.30
N ARG A 124 13.76 -11.06 18.40
CA ARG A 124 14.07 -10.80 16.98
C ARG A 124 12.96 -10.04 16.27
N GLU A 125 11.69 -10.42 16.49
CA GLU A 125 10.57 -9.71 15.88
C GLU A 125 10.39 -8.30 16.44
N LYS A 126 10.55 -8.11 17.77
CA LYS A 126 10.56 -6.77 18.36
C LYS A 126 11.69 -5.91 17.80
N LEU A 127 12.90 -6.47 17.68
CA LEU A 127 14.05 -5.76 17.13
C LEU A 127 13.83 -5.37 15.67
N ALA A 128 13.19 -6.23 14.88
CA ALA A 128 12.87 -5.92 13.49
C ALA A 128 11.87 -4.76 13.33
N MET A 129 11.02 -4.54 14.34
CA MET A 129 10.09 -3.40 14.42
C MET A 129 10.72 -2.13 15.00
N ALA A 130 11.94 -2.21 15.54
CA ALA A 130 12.69 -1.01 15.90
C ALA A 130 13.14 -0.24 14.66
N ILE A 131 13.08 1.08 14.72
CA ILE A 131 13.62 1.92 13.65
C ILE A 131 15.15 1.93 13.71
N SER A 132 15.78 1.84 12.55
CA SER A 132 17.20 2.07 12.34
C SER A 132 17.52 3.57 12.31
N ASP A 133 18.80 3.93 12.40
CA ASP A 133 19.23 5.33 12.29
C ASP A 133 18.88 5.92 10.91
N TYR A 134 18.94 5.09 9.86
CA TYR A 134 18.50 5.45 8.50
C TYR A 134 17.00 5.76 8.43
N GLU A 135 16.16 4.90 9.01
CA GLU A 135 14.71 5.13 9.07
C GLU A 135 14.37 6.34 9.94
N ARG A 136 15.11 6.54 11.04
CA ARG A 136 14.94 7.72 11.90
C ARG A 136 15.25 9.02 11.18
N GLU A 137 16.35 9.09 10.44
CA GLU A 137 16.70 10.28 9.64
C GLU A 137 15.61 10.58 8.59
N ARG A 138 15.11 9.54 7.90
CA ARG A 138 13.99 9.67 6.95
C ARG A 138 12.73 10.21 7.63
N LEU A 139 12.38 9.68 8.80
CA LEU A 139 11.20 10.10 9.55
C LEU A 139 11.33 11.54 10.08
N GLU A 140 12.51 11.94 10.56
CA GLU A 140 12.76 13.31 11.01
C GLU A 140 12.61 14.31 9.85
N LYS A 141 13.22 14.02 8.69
CA LYS A 141 13.05 14.83 7.47
C LYS A 141 11.60 14.90 7.02
N ALA A 142 10.91 13.76 7.01
CA ALA A 142 9.51 13.68 6.64
C ALA A 142 8.60 14.43 7.63
N PHE A 143 8.86 14.35 8.93
CA PHE A 143 8.12 15.11 9.94
C PHE A 143 8.24 16.62 9.70
N GLN A 144 9.46 17.14 9.51
CA GLN A 144 9.68 18.56 9.24
C GLN A 144 9.01 19.02 7.95
N ALA A 145 9.10 18.20 6.90
CA ALA A 145 8.42 18.45 5.63
C ALA A 145 6.89 18.48 5.79
N SER A 146 6.31 17.57 6.57
CA SER A 146 4.87 17.59 6.90
C SER A 146 4.47 18.86 7.66
N MET A 147 5.23 19.27 8.68
CA MET A 147 4.92 20.49 9.43
C MET A 147 5.00 21.73 8.54
N THR A 148 6.00 21.80 7.67
CA THR A 148 6.18 22.89 6.70
C THR A 148 4.95 23.03 5.79
N VAL A 149 4.48 21.92 5.21
CA VAL A 149 3.30 21.94 4.33
C VAL A 149 2.04 22.35 5.08
N LEU A 150 1.84 21.84 6.30
CA LEU A 150 0.66 22.16 7.11
C LEU A 150 0.63 23.62 7.58
N GLN A 151 1.79 24.27 7.67
CA GLN A 151 1.91 25.70 7.98
C GLN A 151 1.85 26.60 6.72
N GLY A 152 1.45 26.05 5.56
CA GLY A 152 1.27 26.80 4.32
C GLY A 152 2.52 26.86 3.42
N GLY A 153 3.60 26.18 3.80
CA GLY A 153 4.77 26.00 2.95
C GLY A 153 4.51 25.03 1.79
N LYS A 154 5.44 24.98 0.84
CA LYS A 154 5.40 24.06 -0.30
C LYS A 154 6.65 23.21 -0.34
N LEU A 155 6.50 21.95 -0.75
CA LEU A 155 7.62 21.09 -1.11
C LEU A 155 7.72 21.08 -2.63
N GLU A 156 8.79 21.65 -3.15
CA GLU A 156 9.02 21.79 -4.58
C GLU A 156 10.24 20.95 -5.01
N GLY A 157 10.36 20.73 -6.31
CA GLY A 157 11.46 19.97 -6.90
C GLY A 157 11.22 18.47 -6.98
N ASP A 158 12.11 17.81 -7.72
CA ASP A 158 11.97 16.40 -8.06
C ASP A 158 12.19 15.48 -6.85
N GLU A 159 13.05 15.87 -5.91
CA GLU A 159 13.28 15.11 -4.68
C GLU A 159 12.00 14.94 -3.86
N ALA A 160 11.23 16.02 -3.65
CA ALA A 160 9.96 15.94 -2.92
C ALA A 160 8.94 15.03 -3.62
N LYS A 161 8.88 15.06 -4.96
CA LYS A 161 8.02 14.18 -5.74
C LYS A 161 8.44 12.72 -5.61
N VAL A 162 9.74 12.44 -5.72
CA VAL A 162 10.31 11.08 -5.59
C VAL A 162 10.11 10.52 -4.18
N LEU A 163 10.26 11.36 -3.15
CA LEU A 163 10.15 10.91 -1.76
C LEU A 163 8.70 10.78 -1.28
N TYR A 164 7.80 11.66 -1.73
CA TYR A 164 6.48 11.82 -1.12
C TYR A 164 5.30 11.79 -2.09
N GLY A 165 5.50 11.95 -3.41
CA GLY A 165 4.42 11.79 -4.40
C GLY A 165 3.27 12.79 -4.29
N GLY A 166 3.44 13.90 -3.58
CA GLY A 166 2.37 14.85 -3.26
C GLY A 166 1.53 14.48 -2.04
N TYR A 167 1.83 13.38 -1.36
CA TYR A 167 1.22 12.99 -0.09
C TYR A 167 1.89 13.69 1.10
N ASN A 168 1.24 13.65 2.26
CA ASN A 168 1.84 14.06 3.53
C ASN A 168 3.12 13.26 3.79
N PRO A 169 4.29 13.93 3.86
CA PRO A 169 5.59 13.28 3.93
C PRO A 169 5.74 12.24 5.05
N LEU A 170 5.34 12.57 6.27
CA LEU A 170 5.43 11.68 7.42
C LEU A 170 4.55 10.44 7.25
N ALA A 171 3.28 10.62 6.88
CA ALA A 171 2.34 9.52 6.75
C ALA A 171 2.78 8.53 5.65
N VAL A 172 3.19 9.03 4.47
CA VAL A 172 3.65 8.17 3.37
C VAL A 172 5.00 7.51 3.67
N THR A 173 5.86 8.15 4.46
CA THR A 173 7.14 7.56 4.87
C THR A 173 6.91 6.40 5.85
N LEU A 174 5.97 6.52 6.77
CA LEU A 174 5.63 5.46 7.73
C LEU A 174 5.02 4.23 7.05
N THR A 175 4.08 4.42 6.13
CA THR A 175 3.49 3.30 5.36
C THR A 175 4.55 2.57 4.54
N LYS A 176 5.49 3.31 3.92
CA LYS A 176 6.64 2.73 3.21
C LYS A 176 7.56 1.96 4.14
N ILE A 177 7.95 2.51 5.29
CA ILE A 177 8.84 1.82 6.25
C ILE A 177 8.23 0.50 6.72
N ILE A 178 6.93 0.46 7.03
CA ILE A 178 6.27 -0.79 7.42
C ILE A 178 6.24 -1.81 6.26
N ALA A 179 5.97 -1.37 5.03
CA ALA A 179 6.03 -2.24 3.86
C ALA A 179 7.47 -2.76 3.61
N GLU A 180 8.48 -1.90 3.71
CA GLU A 180 9.90 -2.21 3.56
C GLU A 180 10.36 -3.23 4.61
N LYS A 181 9.97 -3.05 5.88
CA LYS A 181 10.22 -4.02 6.96
C LYS A 181 9.52 -5.35 6.71
N ALA A 182 8.38 -5.36 6.03
CA ALA A 182 7.69 -6.57 5.59
C ALA A 182 8.28 -7.20 4.32
N GLY A 183 9.26 -6.55 3.68
CA GLY A 183 9.94 -7.02 2.48
C GLY A 183 9.30 -6.56 1.17
N PHE A 184 8.55 -5.47 1.17
CA PHE A 184 7.90 -4.91 -0.01
C PHE A 184 8.43 -3.51 -0.32
N ALA A 185 8.43 -3.14 -1.59
CA ALA A 185 8.81 -1.81 -2.04
C ALA A 185 7.90 -1.31 -3.15
N TRP A 186 8.00 -0.02 -3.44
CA TRP A 186 7.23 0.66 -4.48
C TRP A 186 8.17 1.49 -5.35
N THR A 187 7.91 1.54 -6.65
CA THR A 187 8.75 2.30 -7.59
C THR A 187 8.15 3.66 -7.97
N THR A 188 6.84 3.84 -7.82
CA THR A 188 6.14 5.07 -8.22
C THR A 188 4.96 5.37 -7.29
N TYR A 189 4.35 6.53 -7.50
CA TYR A 189 3.07 6.94 -6.91
C TYR A 189 1.93 6.96 -7.94
N SER A 190 2.23 6.59 -9.18
CA SER A 190 1.32 6.60 -10.32
C SER A 190 1.03 5.19 -10.83
N HIS A 191 0.26 5.11 -11.91
CA HIS A 191 -0.03 3.85 -12.58
C HIS A 191 1.22 3.26 -13.23
N THR A 192 1.17 1.96 -13.46
CA THR A 192 2.23 1.18 -14.09
C THR A 192 1.68 0.39 -15.27
N GLY A 193 2.56 0.03 -16.21
CA GLY A 193 2.20 -0.51 -17.53
C GLY A 193 2.27 -2.03 -17.63
N GLU A 194 2.27 -2.75 -16.51
CA GLU A 194 2.18 -4.21 -16.52
C GLU A 194 0.82 -4.68 -17.09
N PRO A 195 0.80 -5.81 -17.81
CA PRO A 195 -0.45 -6.46 -18.16
C PRO A 195 -1.24 -6.83 -16.91
N VAL A 196 -2.54 -6.56 -16.93
CA VAL A 196 -3.46 -6.94 -15.85
C VAL A 196 -4.18 -8.25 -16.19
N PRO A 197 -4.43 -9.12 -15.20
CA PRO A 197 -5.11 -10.39 -15.45
C PRO A 197 -6.61 -10.17 -15.69
N VAL A 198 -7.17 -10.97 -16.59
CA VAL A 198 -8.61 -11.13 -16.75
C VAL A 198 -8.97 -12.54 -16.25
N PHE A 199 -9.92 -12.61 -15.32
CA PHE A 199 -10.51 -13.86 -14.84
C PHE A 199 -11.95 -13.93 -15.30
N ALA A 200 -12.35 -15.03 -15.93
CA ALA A 200 -13.72 -15.26 -16.37
C ALA A 200 -14.26 -16.59 -15.86
N LEU A 201 -15.53 -16.63 -15.47
CA LEU A 201 -16.23 -17.81 -14.99
C LEU A 201 -17.66 -17.84 -15.54
N GLY A 202 -18.08 -19.00 -16.03
CA GLY A 202 -19.46 -19.25 -16.43
C GLY A 202 -19.66 -19.23 -17.95
N VAL A 203 -20.85 -18.82 -18.37
CA VAL A 203 -21.30 -18.92 -19.76
C VAL A 203 -20.40 -18.10 -20.68
N LYS A 204 -19.81 -18.75 -21.69
CA LYS A 204 -18.89 -18.14 -22.67
C LYS A 204 -17.62 -17.53 -22.07
N ALA A 205 -17.18 -18.00 -20.90
CA ALA A 205 -15.95 -17.51 -20.26
C ALA A 205 -14.71 -17.67 -21.16
N GLU A 206 -14.69 -18.67 -22.04
CA GLU A 206 -13.62 -18.94 -23.01
C GLU A 206 -13.38 -17.80 -24.01
N ILE A 207 -14.33 -16.87 -24.19
CA ILE A 207 -14.15 -15.67 -25.02
C ILE A 207 -13.03 -14.77 -24.46
N PHE A 208 -12.79 -14.82 -23.16
CA PHE A 208 -11.80 -13.99 -22.45
C PHE A 208 -10.43 -14.67 -22.32
N ASP A 209 -10.22 -15.83 -22.95
CA ASP A 209 -8.90 -16.45 -23.00
C ASP A 209 -7.94 -15.67 -23.91
N GLY A 210 -6.65 -15.68 -23.55
CA GLY A 210 -5.55 -15.16 -24.37
C GLY A 210 -4.95 -13.85 -23.87
N TYR A 211 -4.21 -13.20 -24.78
CA TYR A 211 -3.53 -11.93 -24.52
C TYR A 211 -4.01 -10.91 -25.56
N TYR A 212 -4.62 -9.83 -25.10
CA TYR A 212 -5.28 -8.84 -25.95
C TYR A 212 -5.27 -7.46 -25.32
N ASP A 213 -5.54 -6.45 -26.15
CA ASP A 213 -5.67 -5.07 -25.68
C ASP A 213 -7.03 -4.83 -24.99
N ASN A 214 -7.09 -3.89 -24.07
CA ASN A 214 -8.33 -3.60 -23.33
C ASN A 214 -9.48 -3.12 -24.24
N THR A 215 -9.19 -2.60 -25.44
CA THR A 215 -10.20 -2.24 -26.43
C THR A 215 -11.02 -3.43 -26.93
N GLU A 216 -10.44 -4.64 -26.92
CA GLU A 216 -11.15 -5.87 -27.29
C GLU A 216 -12.19 -6.27 -26.24
N PHE A 217 -12.06 -5.79 -25.01
CA PHE A 217 -12.95 -6.16 -23.90
C PHE A 217 -14.41 -5.77 -24.20
N TYR A 218 -14.64 -4.62 -24.85
CA TYR A 218 -15.97 -4.20 -25.30
C TYR A 218 -16.58 -5.19 -26.30
N VAL A 219 -15.79 -5.61 -27.29
CA VAL A 219 -16.23 -6.53 -28.35
C VAL A 219 -16.57 -7.90 -27.76
N LYS A 220 -15.68 -8.41 -26.89
CA LYS A 220 -15.86 -9.68 -26.17
C LYS A 220 -17.11 -9.69 -25.28
N LEU A 221 -17.37 -8.60 -24.55
CA LEU A 221 -18.60 -8.46 -23.76
C LEU A 221 -19.86 -8.46 -24.61
N LYS A 222 -19.86 -7.79 -25.77
CA LYS A 222 -21.02 -7.83 -26.69
C LYS A 222 -21.28 -9.24 -27.19
N GLU A 223 -20.23 -9.95 -27.58
CA GLU A 223 -20.33 -11.34 -28.04
C GLU A 223 -20.89 -12.25 -26.94
N ALA A 224 -20.41 -12.09 -25.70
CA ALA A 224 -20.93 -12.81 -24.54
C ALA A 224 -22.44 -12.57 -24.36
N LEU A 225 -22.88 -11.32 -24.47
CA LEU A 225 -24.29 -10.92 -24.37
C LEU A 225 -25.13 -11.24 -25.62
N GLY A 226 -24.54 -11.78 -26.69
CA GLY A 226 -25.24 -12.06 -27.95
C GLY A 226 -25.66 -10.80 -28.72
N LEU A 227 -25.01 -9.65 -28.46
CA LEU A 227 -25.26 -8.39 -29.13
C LEU A 227 -24.43 -8.31 -30.42
N SER A 228 -25.01 -7.75 -31.49
CA SER A 228 -24.28 -7.52 -32.74
C SER A 228 -23.13 -6.53 -32.54
N VAL A 229 -21.95 -6.89 -33.04
CA VAL A 229 -20.80 -5.97 -33.11
C VAL A 229 -20.92 -5.23 -34.44
N GLU A 230 -21.40 -3.97 -34.41
CA GLU A 230 -21.21 -3.11 -35.57
C GLU A 230 -19.70 -2.91 -35.76
N ALA A 231 -19.22 -3.03 -37.00
CA ALA A 231 -17.81 -2.88 -37.32
C ALA A 231 -17.34 -1.46 -36.97
N THR A 232 -16.83 -1.28 -35.75
CA THR A 232 -16.11 -0.07 -35.38
C THR A 232 -14.83 -0.04 -36.19
N LYS A 233 -14.68 0.99 -37.03
CA LYS A 233 -13.43 1.32 -37.73
C LYS A 233 -12.32 1.38 -36.68
N THR A 234 -11.43 0.40 -36.71
CA THR A 234 -10.12 0.48 -36.06
C THR A 234 -9.40 1.73 -36.60
N TYR A 235 -8.96 2.59 -35.68
CA TYR A 235 -8.08 3.73 -35.97
C TYR A 235 -6.66 3.26 -36.19
#